data_AF-A0A143PT28-F1
#
_entry.id   AF-A0A143PT28-F1
#
_cell.length_a   1.000
_cell.length_b   1.000
_cell.length_c   1.000
_cell.angle_alpha   90.00
_cell.angle_beta   90.00
_cell.angle_gamma   90.00
#
_symmetry.space_group_name_H-M   'P 1'
#
loop_
_entity.id
_entity.type
_entity.pdbx_description
1 polymer ?
#
loop_
_entity_poly.entity_id
_entity_poly.type
_entity_poly.pdbx_seq_one_letter_code
_entity_poly.pdbx_strand_id
1 'polypeptide(L)'
;MAPDGGHAGKDWGVERESYLDPVTGVRVTELATVGTSDNLYFHVSNFTADNRYVLVSSTRTGQRQFYRAQVETGGLVQLTADPSDNLRGLLPDHTNACSAFVMRGADVIALDIVDFTEREIGTIPGPHVGGFQQPSLSGDGYVQFHTGRTREAVAIIDLLGLPPLRW
;
A
#
# COMPACT_ATOMS: atom_id res chain seq x y z
N MET A 1 -5.15 25.93 10.86
CA MET A 1 -3.91 25.17 11.06
C MET A 1 -3.83 24.20 9.91
N ALA A 2 -2.83 24.28 9.03
CA ALA A 2 -2.68 23.28 7.98
C ALA A 2 -2.50 21.91 8.64
N PRO A 3 -3.09 20.82 8.09
CA PRO A 3 -2.80 19.49 8.61
C PRO A 3 -1.29 19.29 8.58
N ASP A 4 -0.74 18.87 9.71
CA ASP A 4 0.67 18.53 9.85
C ASP A 4 1.00 17.47 8.78
N GLY A 5 1.84 17.83 7.80
CA GLY A 5 1.89 17.28 6.43
C GLY A 5 2.18 15.78 6.28
N GLY A 6 2.21 15.03 7.37
CA GLY A 6 2.46 13.60 7.42
C GLY A 6 3.90 13.26 7.07
N HIS A 7 4.36 12.12 7.58
CA HIS A 7 5.61 11.50 7.14
C HIS A 7 5.46 9.99 7.32
N ALA A 8 6.27 9.21 6.60
CA ALA A 8 6.35 7.78 6.82
C ALA A 8 6.68 7.50 8.30
N GLY A 9 6.00 6.53 8.89
CA GLY A 9 6.12 6.17 10.29
C GLY A 9 5.37 7.05 11.29
N LYS A 10 4.63 8.07 10.84
CA LYS A 10 3.78 8.86 11.75
C LYS A 10 2.67 7.99 12.35
N ASP A 11 2.66 7.88 13.68
CA ASP A 11 1.60 7.25 14.45
C ASP A 11 0.42 8.20 14.63
N TRP A 12 -0.78 7.76 14.25
CA TRP A 12 -2.03 8.50 14.35
C TRP A 12 -2.90 8.04 15.53
N GLY A 13 -2.41 7.12 16.36
CA GLY A 13 -3.12 6.54 17.47
C GLY A 13 -4.12 5.46 17.01
N VAL A 14 -5.16 5.27 17.81
CA VAL A 14 -6.19 4.24 17.57
C VAL A 14 -7.42 4.86 16.93
N GLU A 15 -7.82 4.32 15.78
CA GLU A 15 -9.05 4.67 15.08
C GLU A 15 -9.87 3.41 14.82
N ARG A 16 -10.83 3.15 15.72
CA ARG A 16 -11.67 1.95 15.68
C ARG A 16 -13.05 2.22 16.22
N GLU A 17 -14.06 1.78 15.48
CA GLU A 17 -15.44 1.70 15.96
C GLU A 17 -16.03 0.32 15.68
N SER A 18 -17.04 -0.09 16.43
CA SER A 18 -17.66 -1.40 16.23
C SER A 18 -19.15 -1.38 16.56
N TYR A 19 -19.92 -2.08 15.75
CA TYR A 19 -21.36 -2.27 15.92
C TYR A 19 -21.77 -3.69 15.50
N LEU A 20 -22.99 -4.05 15.83
CA LEU A 20 -23.60 -5.28 15.32
C LEU A 20 -24.43 -4.92 14.09
N ASP A 21 -24.25 -5.66 13.00
CA ASP A 21 -25.16 -5.58 11.86
C ASP A 21 -26.58 -5.94 12.33
N PRO A 22 -27.58 -5.05 12.18
CA PRO A 22 -28.94 -5.31 12.65
C PRO A 22 -29.64 -6.48 11.94
N VAL A 23 -29.15 -6.91 10.77
CA VAL A 23 -29.75 -8.02 10.01
C VAL A 23 -29.16 -9.37 10.43
N THR A 24 -27.84 -9.49 10.48
CA THR A 24 -27.17 -10.78 10.74
C THR A 24 -26.66 -10.95 12.17
N GLY A 25 -26.56 -9.87 12.94
CA GLY A 25 -25.93 -9.86 14.26
C GLY A 25 -24.41 -10.00 14.23
N VAL A 26 -23.78 -10.01 13.04
CA VAL A 26 -22.32 -10.07 12.92
C VAL A 26 -21.71 -8.76 13.42
N ARG A 27 -20.58 -8.87 14.14
CA ARG A 27 -19.80 -7.70 14.55
C ARG A 27 -19.09 -7.11 13.34
N VAL A 28 -19.39 -5.85 13.04
CA VAL A 28 -18.66 -5.02 12.07
C VAL A 28 -17.68 -4.14 12.85
N THR A 29 -16.46 -4.03 12.33
CA THR A 29 -15.44 -3.11 12.85
C THR A 29 -15.05 -2.15 11.75
N GLU A 30 -15.11 -0.85 12.04
CA GLU A 30 -14.59 0.20 11.17
C GLU A 30 -13.22 0.65 11.69
N LEU A 31 -12.29 0.84 10.76
CA LEU A 31 -10.91 1.27 11.01
C LEU A 31 -10.60 2.51 10.18
N ALA A 32 -9.64 3.32 10.63
CA ALA A 32 -9.21 4.54 9.93
C ALA A 32 -10.38 5.51 9.65
N THR A 33 -11.16 5.79 10.70
CA THR A 33 -12.43 6.54 10.66
C THR A 33 -12.27 8.05 10.44
N VAL A 34 -11.04 8.57 10.42
CA VAL A 34 -10.76 9.98 10.12
C VAL A 34 -10.42 10.19 8.63
N GLY A 35 -11.09 11.18 8.01
CA GLY A 35 -10.91 11.55 6.61
C GLY A 35 -11.68 10.63 5.65
N THR A 36 -11.32 10.63 4.37
CA THR A 36 -11.82 9.64 3.41
C THR A 36 -10.80 8.53 3.29
N SER A 37 -11.13 7.37 3.86
CA SER A 37 -10.33 6.15 3.81
C SER A 37 -10.99 5.13 2.89
N ASP A 38 -10.16 4.28 2.26
CA ASP A 38 -10.60 3.36 1.21
C ASP A 38 -9.71 2.12 1.20
N ASN A 39 -10.27 0.97 0.84
CA ASN A 39 -9.47 -0.21 0.59
C ASN A 39 -8.63 -0.03 -0.68
N LEU A 40 -7.54 -0.78 -0.77
CA LEU A 40 -6.79 -0.96 -2.01
C LEU A 40 -7.62 -1.83 -2.97
N TYR A 41 -7.22 -1.82 -4.23
CA TYR A 41 -8.03 -2.43 -5.28
C TYR A 41 -8.05 -3.98 -5.12
N PHE A 42 -9.25 -4.55 -5.25
CA PHE A 42 -9.71 -5.74 -4.51
C PHE A 42 -9.26 -7.10 -5.07
N HIS A 43 -8.43 -7.12 -6.10
CA HIS A 43 -8.00 -8.35 -6.77
C HIS A 43 -6.94 -9.15 -5.99
N VAL A 44 -6.41 -8.58 -4.91
CA VAL A 44 -5.48 -9.19 -3.95
C VAL A 44 -5.89 -8.84 -2.52
N SER A 45 -5.47 -9.66 -1.55
CA SER A 45 -5.70 -9.37 -0.14
C SER A 45 -5.07 -8.02 0.24
N ASN A 46 -5.81 -7.22 1.00
CA ASN A 46 -5.32 -5.97 1.58
C ASN A 46 -4.69 -6.19 2.97
N PHE A 47 -4.78 -7.41 3.49
CA PHE A 47 -4.14 -7.81 4.74
C PHE A 47 -2.69 -8.21 4.52
N THR A 48 -1.86 -7.99 5.53
CA THR A 48 -0.52 -8.58 5.61
C THR A 48 -0.61 -10.11 5.66
N ALA A 49 0.45 -10.80 5.25
CA ALA A 49 0.49 -12.27 5.19
C ALA A 49 0.15 -12.96 6.53
N ASP A 50 0.35 -12.27 7.66
CA ASP A 50 0.02 -12.72 9.03
C ASP A 50 -1.30 -12.16 9.58
N ASN A 51 -2.06 -11.41 8.78
CA ASN A 51 -3.30 -10.73 9.14
C ASN A 51 -3.21 -9.73 10.29
N ARG A 52 -2.00 -9.31 10.71
CA ARG A 52 -1.85 -8.31 11.78
C ARG A 52 -2.31 -6.92 11.36
N TYR A 53 -2.12 -6.58 10.09
CA TYR A 53 -2.47 -5.27 9.55
C TYR A 53 -3.36 -5.40 8.33
N VAL A 54 -4.23 -4.41 8.13
CA VAL A 54 -4.87 -4.11 6.85
C VAL A 54 -4.26 -2.83 6.30
N LEU A 55 -3.89 -2.85 5.02
CA LEU A 55 -3.34 -1.69 4.33
C LEU A 55 -4.49 -0.92 3.67
N VAL A 56 -4.48 0.40 3.86
CA VAL A 56 -5.55 1.30 3.42
C VAL A 56 -4.96 2.55 2.80
N SER A 57 -5.76 3.25 2.01
CA SER A 57 -5.44 4.61 1.56
C SER A 57 -6.31 5.62 2.30
N SER A 58 -5.78 6.81 2.63
CA SER A 58 -6.54 7.85 3.33
C SER A 58 -6.11 9.26 2.90
N THR A 59 -7.06 10.19 2.81
CA THR A 59 -6.83 11.62 2.48
C THR A 59 -6.55 12.50 3.69
N ARG A 60 -6.37 11.91 4.89
CA ARG A 60 -6.26 12.64 6.17
C ARG A 60 -5.17 13.73 6.23
N THR A 61 -4.11 13.61 5.42
CA THR A 61 -3.01 14.59 5.34
C THR A 61 -3.22 15.63 4.24
N GLY A 62 -4.39 15.67 3.60
CA GLY A 62 -4.72 16.57 2.48
C GLY A 62 -4.42 16.00 1.10
N GLN A 63 -3.62 14.93 1.02
CA GLN A 63 -3.36 14.12 -0.17
C GLN A 63 -3.63 12.66 0.18
N ARG A 64 -4.00 11.82 -0.79
CA ARG A 64 -4.19 10.40 -0.53
C ARG A 64 -2.82 9.74 -0.36
N GLN A 65 -2.63 9.12 0.81
CA GLN A 65 -1.41 8.40 1.20
C GLN A 65 -1.78 7.00 1.70
N PHE A 66 -0.79 6.14 1.91
CA PHE A 66 -0.99 4.78 2.41
C PHE A 66 -0.73 4.66 3.90
N TYR A 67 -1.46 3.76 4.54
CA TYR A 67 -1.45 3.52 5.98
C TYR A 67 -1.60 2.03 6.26
N ARG A 68 -1.08 1.60 7.41
CA ARG A 68 -1.42 0.29 8.01
C ARG A 68 -2.30 0.50 9.23
N ALA A 69 -3.42 -0.19 9.28
CA ALA A 69 -4.27 -0.26 10.46
C ALA A 69 -4.09 -1.64 11.11
N GLN A 70 -3.80 -1.69 12.40
CA GLN A 70 -3.72 -2.94 13.15
C GLN A 70 -5.12 -3.52 13.35
N VAL A 71 -5.32 -4.77 12.92
CA VAL A 71 -6.66 -5.39 12.86
C VAL A 71 -7.29 -5.55 14.24
N GLU A 72 -6.48 -5.86 15.26
CA GLU A 72 -6.96 -6.11 16.62
C GLU A 72 -7.25 -4.81 17.40
N THR A 73 -6.35 -3.83 17.31
CA THR A 73 -6.40 -2.63 18.17
C THR A 73 -6.96 -1.40 17.47
N GLY A 74 -6.82 -1.32 16.14
CA GLY A 74 -7.07 -0.10 15.35
C GLY A 74 -5.94 0.93 15.38
N GLY A 75 -4.76 0.57 15.90
CA GLY A 75 -3.57 1.40 15.82
C GLY A 75 -3.21 1.69 14.35
N LEU A 76 -2.95 2.96 14.02
CA LEU A 76 -2.88 3.43 12.65
C LEU A 76 -1.59 4.21 12.39
N VAL A 77 -0.81 3.77 11.41
CA VAL A 77 0.48 4.36 11.08
C VAL A 77 0.55 4.69 9.60
N GLN A 78 1.07 5.88 9.28
CA GLN A 78 1.32 6.30 7.91
C GLN A 78 2.53 5.57 7.32
N LEU A 79 2.34 5.01 6.13
CA LEU A 79 3.37 4.25 5.41
C LEU A 79 4.13 5.12 4.41
N THR A 80 3.44 6.06 3.77
CA THR A 80 4.01 6.84 2.67
C THR A 80 3.73 8.33 2.83
N ALA A 81 4.56 9.17 2.21
CA ALA A 81 4.38 10.61 2.20
C ALA A 81 4.82 11.27 0.88
N ASP A 82 5.24 10.49 -0.13
CA ASP A 82 5.69 11.05 -1.40
C ASP A 82 4.45 11.44 -2.24
N PRO A 83 4.39 12.68 -2.76
CA PRO A 83 3.26 13.11 -3.58
C PRO A 83 3.19 12.40 -4.95
N SER A 84 4.27 11.72 -5.35
CA SER A 84 4.36 10.93 -6.59
C SER A 84 3.86 9.48 -6.40
N ASP A 85 3.53 9.09 -5.17
CA ASP A 85 2.93 7.79 -4.90
C ASP A 85 1.60 7.66 -5.63
N ASN A 86 1.46 6.58 -6.39
CA ASN A 86 0.24 6.31 -7.10
C ASN A 86 -0.85 5.93 -6.10
N LEU A 87 -1.98 6.63 -6.16
CA LEU A 87 -3.12 6.48 -5.26
C LEU A 87 -3.70 5.06 -5.17
N ARG A 88 -3.42 4.21 -6.17
CA ARG A 88 -3.84 2.81 -6.26
C ARG A 88 -2.66 1.85 -6.36
N GLY A 89 -1.43 2.35 -6.22
CA GLY A 89 -0.21 1.64 -6.56
C GLY A 89 0.37 0.78 -5.45
N LEU A 90 -0.32 0.59 -4.32
CA LEU A 90 0.17 -0.25 -3.22
C LEU A 90 -0.31 -1.70 -3.36
N LEU A 91 0.61 -2.62 -3.11
CA LEU A 91 0.40 -4.06 -3.11
C LEU A 91 1.07 -4.68 -1.87
N PRO A 92 0.32 -5.30 -0.94
CA PRO A 92 0.91 -6.10 0.13
C PRO A 92 1.63 -7.33 -0.44
N ASP A 93 2.76 -7.71 0.16
CA ASP A 93 3.41 -8.99 -0.12
C ASP A 93 2.67 -10.12 0.59
N HIS A 94 2.11 -11.05 -0.18
CA HIS A 94 1.37 -12.20 0.35
C HIS A 94 2.28 -13.30 0.93
N THR A 95 3.60 -13.18 0.75
CA THR A 95 4.62 -14.12 1.23
C THR A 95 5.41 -13.56 2.42
N ASN A 96 5.39 -12.23 2.63
CA ASN A 96 6.10 -11.56 3.73
C ASN A 96 5.22 -10.48 4.38
N ALA A 97 4.90 -10.66 5.66
CA ALA A 97 4.01 -9.75 6.38
C ALA A 97 4.56 -8.34 6.62
N CYS A 98 5.88 -8.13 6.48
CA CYS A 98 6.51 -6.83 6.64
C CYS A 98 6.66 -6.07 5.32
N SER A 99 6.40 -6.71 4.17
CA SER A 99 6.72 -6.12 2.87
C SER A 99 5.48 -5.64 2.11
N ALA A 100 5.65 -4.54 1.39
CA ALA A 100 4.72 -4.07 0.37
C ALA A 100 5.49 -3.47 -0.82
N PHE A 101 4.81 -3.35 -1.96
CA PHE A 101 5.32 -2.67 -3.15
C PHE A 101 4.46 -1.45 -3.45
N VAL A 102 5.10 -0.33 -3.77
CA VAL A 102 4.46 0.93 -4.11
C VAL A 102 4.92 1.39 -5.49
N MET A 103 3.96 1.69 -6.36
CA MET A 103 4.23 2.42 -7.60
C MET A 103 4.38 3.90 -7.28
N ARG A 104 5.58 4.46 -7.46
CA ARG A 104 5.90 5.87 -7.29
C ARG A 104 6.28 6.45 -8.64
N GLY A 105 5.32 7.07 -9.33
CA GLY A 105 5.46 7.33 -10.76
C GLY A 105 5.87 6.05 -11.50
N ALA A 106 6.99 6.11 -12.21
CA ALA A 106 7.55 4.99 -12.99
C ALA A 106 8.38 4.00 -12.16
N ASP A 107 8.63 4.32 -10.89
CA ASP A 107 9.50 3.56 -10.01
C ASP A 107 8.67 2.56 -9.20
N VAL A 108 9.27 1.39 -8.97
CA VAL A 108 8.72 0.37 -8.09
C VAL A 108 9.54 0.38 -6.81
N ILE A 109 8.87 0.70 -5.70
CA ILE A 109 9.47 0.81 -4.38
C ILE A 109 9.10 -0.42 -3.57
N ALA A 110 10.09 -1.14 -3.07
CA ALA A 110 9.95 -2.07 -1.97
C ALA A 110 9.89 -1.28 -0.65
N LEU A 111 8.83 -1.47 0.12
CA LEU A 111 8.58 -0.81 1.39
C LEU A 111 8.50 -1.84 2.51
N ASP A 112 9.30 -1.68 3.55
CA ASP A 112 9.07 -2.34 4.82
C ASP A 112 8.01 -1.54 5.61
N ILE A 113 6.88 -2.17 5.91
CA ILE A 113 5.76 -1.49 6.56
C ILE A 113 5.98 -1.32 8.07
N VAL A 114 7.01 -1.94 8.65
CA VAL A 114 7.33 -1.93 10.08
C VAL A 114 8.30 -0.81 10.44
N ASP A 115 9.43 -0.73 9.74
CA ASP A 115 10.48 0.26 9.98
C ASP A 115 10.47 1.42 8.96
N PHE A 116 9.59 1.34 7.96
CA PHE A 116 9.36 2.36 6.93
C PHE A 116 10.55 2.56 5.98
N THR A 117 11.46 1.58 5.92
CA THR A 117 12.55 1.60 4.95
C THR A 117 12.01 1.38 3.55
N GLU A 118 12.52 2.18 2.63
CA GLU A 118 12.16 2.12 1.21
C GLU A 118 13.39 1.79 0.39
N ARG A 119 13.20 0.96 -0.65
CA ARG A 119 14.21 0.64 -1.64
C ARG A 119 13.58 0.65 -3.03
N GLU A 120 14.12 1.46 -3.93
CA GLU A 120 13.81 1.33 -5.34
C GLU A 120 14.33 -0.01 -5.87
N ILE A 121 13.45 -0.81 -6.45
CA ILE A 121 13.76 -2.16 -6.99
C ILE A 121 13.66 -2.23 -8.51
N GLY A 122 13.16 -1.17 -9.14
CA GLY A 122 13.16 -1.03 -10.58
C GLY A 122 12.49 0.27 -11.01
N THR A 123 12.79 0.68 -12.24
CA THR A 123 12.16 1.83 -12.89
C THR A 123 11.70 1.43 -14.28
N ILE A 124 10.56 1.97 -14.71
CA ILE A 124 10.09 1.84 -16.09
C ILE A 124 10.77 2.94 -16.90
N PRO A 125 11.74 2.62 -17.77
CA PRO A 125 12.41 3.64 -18.56
C PRO A 125 11.44 4.29 -19.55
N GLY A 126 11.61 5.60 -19.77
CA GLY A 126 10.80 6.37 -20.70
C GLY A 126 10.95 5.93 -22.18
N PRO A 127 10.13 6.50 -23.08
CA PRO A 127 9.00 7.42 -22.80
C PRO A 127 7.84 6.72 -22.07
N HIS A 128 6.84 7.49 -21.60
CA HIS A 128 5.65 6.94 -20.93
C HIS A 128 4.34 7.32 -21.66
N VAL A 129 3.39 6.39 -21.70
CA VAL A 129 2.03 6.54 -22.24
C VAL A 129 1.05 6.06 -21.18
N GLY A 130 0.07 6.88 -20.82
CA GLY A 130 -0.88 6.52 -19.77
C GLY A 130 -0.28 6.54 -18.36
N GLY A 131 -0.98 5.90 -17.42
CA GLY A 131 -0.57 5.85 -16.02
C GLY A 131 -0.13 4.46 -15.60
N PHE A 132 0.73 4.42 -14.59
CA PHE A 132 1.03 3.21 -13.83
C PHE A 132 -0.24 2.82 -13.05
N GLN A 133 -0.56 1.54 -12.94
CA GLN A 133 -1.72 1.04 -12.19
C GLN A 133 -1.25 0.05 -11.13
N GLN A 134 -2.18 -0.48 -10.33
CA GLN A 134 -1.84 -1.37 -9.22
C GLN A 134 -1.01 -2.57 -9.71
N PRO A 135 0.11 -2.89 -9.02
CA PRO A 135 0.88 -4.08 -9.32
C PRO A 135 0.21 -5.35 -8.76
N SER A 136 0.67 -6.52 -9.19
CA SER A 136 0.39 -7.82 -8.58
C SER A 136 1.70 -8.60 -8.36
N LEU A 137 1.70 -9.54 -7.41
CA LEU A 137 2.88 -10.32 -7.03
C LEU A 137 2.59 -11.80 -7.27
N SER A 138 3.50 -12.50 -7.93
CA SER A 138 3.48 -13.96 -8.04
C SER A 138 4.14 -14.61 -6.82
N GLY A 139 3.75 -15.85 -6.50
CA GLY A 139 4.33 -16.58 -5.36
C GLY A 139 5.80 -16.99 -5.54
N ASP A 140 6.35 -16.85 -6.74
CA ASP A 140 7.74 -17.16 -7.10
C ASP A 140 8.61 -15.90 -7.32
N GLY A 141 8.12 -14.71 -6.98
CA GLY A 141 8.94 -13.50 -6.90
C GLY A 141 8.94 -12.62 -8.14
N TYR A 142 7.84 -12.57 -8.90
CA TYR A 142 7.65 -11.57 -9.96
C TYR A 142 6.63 -10.51 -9.54
N VAL A 143 6.97 -9.24 -9.74
CA VAL A 143 6.02 -8.12 -9.62
C VAL A 143 5.55 -7.72 -11.02
N GLN A 144 4.27 -7.88 -11.31
CA GLN A 144 3.64 -7.48 -12.56
C GLN A 144 2.96 -6.12 -12.41
N PHE A 145 3.04 -5.24 -13.41
CA PHE A 145 2.35 -3.95 -13.39
C PHE A 145 2.01 -3.47 -14.81
N HIS A 146 1.02 -2.58 -14.86
CA HIS A 146 0.69 -1.85 -16.08
C HIS A 146 1.77 -0.83 -16.39
N THR A 147 2.21 -0.79 -17.64
CA THR A 147 3.15 0.21 -18.15
C THR A 147 2.66 0.70 -19.50
N GLY A 148 2.92 1.96 -19.83
CA GLY A 148 2.94 2.34 -21.23
C GLY A 148 4.29 2.93 -21.53
N ARG A 149 5.14 2.24 -22.27
CA ARG A 149 6.43 2.80 -22.70
C ARG A 149 6.30 3.43 -24.09
N THR A 150 5.99 2.61 -25.08
CA THR A 150 5.66 3.03 -26.45
C THR A 150 4.20 2.77 -26.82
N ARG A 151 3.55 1.90 -26.04
CA ARG A 151 2.13 1.50 -26.05
C ARG A 151 1.79 0.94 -24.67
N GLU A 152 0.51 0.89 -24.32
CA GLU A 152 0.05 0.16 -23.12
C GLU A 152 0.46 -1.31 -23.20
N ALA A 153 1.07 -1.81 -22.12
CA ALA A 153 1.68 -3.12 -22.02
C ALA A 153 1.71 -3.57 -20.55
N VAL A 154 2.09 -4.84 -20.36
CA VAL A 154 2.35 -5.43 -19.05
C VAL A 154 3.85 -5.62 -18.91
N ALA A 155 4.40 -5.21 -17.77
CA ALA A 155 5.79 -5.44 -17.43
C ALA A 155 5.90 -6.28 -16.16
N ILE A 156 7.05 -6.93 -16.02
CA ILE A 156 7.43 -7.74 -14.86
C ILE A 156 8.80 -7.32 -14.36
N ILE A 157 8.98 -7.35 -13.04
CA ILE A 157 10.28 -7.30 -12.38
C ILE A 157 10.51 -8.66 -11.71
N ASP A 158 11.65 -9.26 -11.99
CA ASP A 158 12.14 -10.47 -11.32
C ASP A 158 12.86 -10.08 -10.01
N LEU A 159 12.24 -10.38 -8.87
CA LEU A 159 12.80 -10.10 -7.55
C LEU A 159 13.98 -11.01 -7.22
N LEU A 160 14.07 -12.21 -7.81
CA LEU A 160 15.17 -13.15 -7.57
C LEU A 160 16.48 -12.66 -8.21
N GLY A 161 16.38 -11.79 -9.22
CA GLY A 161 17.52 -11.11 -9.83
C GLY A 161 18.08 -9.96 -8.99
N LEU A 162 17.43 -9.57 -7.90
CA LEU A 162 17.85 -8.45 -7.06
C LEU A 162 18.75 -8.92 -5.90
N PRO A 163 19.68 -8.08 -5.41
CA PRO A 163 20.30 -8.31 -4.11
C PRO A 163 19.21 -8.52 -3.05
N PRO A 164 19.35 -9.50 -2.13
CA PRO A 164 18.32 -9.86 -1.16
C PRO A 164 17.72 -8.63 -0.52
N LEU A 165 16.39 -8.53 -0.58
CA LEU A 165 15.65 -7.51 0.14
C LEU A 165 15.76 -7.85 1.62
N ARG A 166 16.39 -6.95 2.40
CA ARG A 166 16.45 -7.06 3.84
C ARG A 166 15.22 -6.33 4.35
N TRP A 167 14.29 -7.10 4.87
CA TRP A 167 13.11 -6.67 5.60
C TRP A 167 13.41 -6.88 7.09
#